data_AF-A0A095YRN7-F1
#
_entry.id   AF-A0A095YRN7-F1
#
_cell.length_a   1.000
_cell.length_b   1.000
_cell.length_c   1.000
_cell.angle_alpha   90.00
_cell.angle_beta   90.00
_cell.angle_gamma   90.00
#
_symmetry.space_group_name_H-M   'P 1'
#
loop_
_entity.id
_entity.type
_entity.pdbx_description
1 polymer ?
#
loop_
_entity_poly.entity_id
_entity_poly.type
_entity_poly.pdbx_seq_one_letter_code
_entity_poly.pdbx_strand_id
1 'polypeptide(L)'
;MIKFREKRPEGWSIGISGTSNVCVRLNSLLILGLAKLLKVRQTESLAYGSYILTFLLIFIEIYIINSIASGTFVFFYKRVFVLFLLTVVTFYFGRASLPYWSETEDDDED
;
A
#
# COMPACT_ATOMS: atom_id res chain seq x y z
N MET A 1 17.53 3.15 7.17
CA MET A 1 17.21 2.73 5.78
C MET A 1 15.75 2.26 5.72
N ILE A 2 15.09 2.37 4.56
CA ILE A 2 13.71 1.86 4.39
C ILE A 2 13.74 0.33 4.19
N LYS A 3 13.10 -0.43 5.09
CA LYS A 3 13.02 -1.90 5.06
C LYS A 3 11.57 -2.39 4.90
N PHE A 4 11.39 -3.62 4.44
CA PHE A 4 10.09 -4.33 4.42
C PHE A 4 10.14 -5.48 5.44
N ARG A 5 8.99 -5.83 6.04
CA ARG A 5 8.93 -7.03 6.90
C ARG A 5 9.05 -8.30 6.05
N GLU A 6 10.02 -9.15 6.38
CA GLU A 6 10.27 -10.39 5.63
C GLU A 6 9.31 -11.52 6.01
N LYS A 7 9.04 -11.70 7.31
CA LYS A 7 8.11 -12.70 7.82
C LYS A 7 6.75 -12.09 8.11
N ARG A 8 5.72 -12.58 7.44
CA ARG A 8 4.32 -12.33 7.83
C ARG A 8 3.93 -13.41 8.85
N PRO A 9 3.18 -13.09 9.92
CA PRO A 9 2.61 -14.10 10.81
C PRO A 9 1.82 -15.15 10.02
N GLU A 10 1.93 -16.40 10.48
CA GLU A 10 1.27 -17.55 9.85
C GLU A 10 -0.25 -17.31 9.73
N GLY A 11 -0.83 -17.64 8.57
CA GLY A 11 -2.25 -17.43 8.28
C GLY A 11 -2.61 -16.08 7.65
N TRP A 12 -1.71 -15.07 7.66
CA TRP A 12 -1.99 -13.76 7.03
C TRP A 12 -1.89 -13.76 5.49
N SER A 13 -1.44 -14.88 4.91
CA SER A 13 -1.31 -15.10 3.47
C SER A 13 -2.60 -15.56 2.78
N ILE A 14 -3.68 -15.84 3.53
CA ILE A 14 -4.90 -16.46 2.99
C ILE A 14 -6.04 -15.44 2.88
N GLY A 15 -6.83 -15.53 1.80
CA GLY A 15 -8.04 -14.73 1.58
C GLY A 15 -7.78 -13.23 1.38
N ILE A 16 -8.68 -12.39 1.90
CA ILE A 16 -8.64 -10.92 1.76
C ILE A 16 -7.33 -10.35 2.30
N SER A 17 -6.76 -10.93 3.37
CA SER A 17 -5.48 -10.51 3.92
C SER A 17 -4.32 -10.78 2.97
N GLY A 18 -4.32 -11.92 2.28
CA GLY A 18 -3.32 -12.25 1.27
C GLY A 18 -3.32 -11.28 0.10
N THR A 19 -4.49 -11.07 -0.52
CA THR A 19 -4.66 -10.15 -1.66
C THR A 19 -4.35 -8.70 -1.27
N SER A 20 -4.83 -8.26 -0.10
CA SER A 20 -4.56 -6.91 0.40
C SER A 20 -3.08 -6.66 0.62
N ASN A 21 -2.36 -7.64 1.18
CA ASN A 21 -0.91 -7.54 1.36
C ASN A 21 -0.17 -7.42 0.03
N VAL A 22 -0.55 -8.21 -0.98
CA VAL A 22 0.06 -8.10 -2.32
C VAL A 22 -0.21 -6.73 -2.92
N CYS A 23 -1.45 -6.25 -2.87
CA CYS A 23 -1.84 -4.94 -3.36
C CYS A 23 -1.05 -3.80 -2.69
N VAL A 24 -0.96 -3.79 -1.35
CA VAL A 24 -0.19 -2.80 -0.59
C VAL A 24 1.31 -2.91 -0.87
N ARG A 25 1.86 -4.12 -0.96
CA ARG A 25 3.29 -4.32 -1.24
C ARG A 25 3.68 -3.83 -2.62
N LEU A 26 2.90 -4.15 -3.65
CA LEU A 26 3.19 -3.73 -5.03
C LEU A 26 3.10 -2.21 -5.17
N ASN A 27 2.06 -1.60 -4.60
CA ASN A 27 1.90 -0.14 -4.62
C ASN A 27 3.04 0.58 -3.89
N SER A 28 3.42 0.11 -2.69
CA SER A 28 4.54 0.70 -1.94
C SER A 28 5.89 0.49 -2.62
N LEU A 29 6.14 -0.67 -3.24
CA LEU A 29 7.34 -0.90 -4.05
C LEU A 29 7.38 0.02 -5.28
N LEU A 30 6.25 0.27 -5.93
CA LEU A 30 6.17 1.18 -7.06
C LEU A 30 6.53 2.61 -6.63
N ILE A 31 5.97 3.10 -5.53
CA ILE A 31 6.29 4.43 -4.99
C ILE A 31 7.76 4.56 -4.62
N LEU A 32 8.31 3.58 -3.91
CA LEU A 32 9.73 3.59 -3.53
C LEU A 32 10.66 3.43 -4.74
N GLY A 33 10.25 2.65 -5.74
CA GLY A 33 10.95 2.53 -7.02
C GLY A 33 10.99 3.86 -7.78
N LEU A 34 9.86 4.58 -7.83
CA LEU A 34 9.80 5.93 -8.40
C LEU A 34 10.66 6.92 -7.60
N ALA A 35 10.61 6.88 -6.27
CA ALA A 35 11.46 7.73 -5.42
C ALA A 35 12.95 7.45 -5.65
N LYS A 36 13.34 6.18 -5.82
CA LYS A 36 14.70 5.77 -6.16
C LYS A 36 15.11 6.27 -7.55
N LEU A 37 14.22 6.17 -8.54
CA LEU A 37 14.45 6.68 -9.90
C LEU A 37 14.67 8.20 -9.92
N LEU A 38 13.89 8.93 -9.12
CA LEU A 38 14.01 10.38 -8.93
C LEU A 38 15.16 10.79 -8.00
N LYS A 39 15.97 9.85 -7.54
CA LYS A 39 17.09 10.06 -6.60
C LYS A 39 16.68 10.80 -5.32
N VAL A 40 15.46 10.57 -4.86
CA VAL A 40 14.96 11.16 -3.61
C VAL A 40 15.72 10.55 -2.43
N ARG A 41 16.18 11.41 -1.51
CA ARG A 41 16.88 10.96 -0.30
C ARG A 41 15.97 10.10 0.56
N GLN A 42 16.44 8.90 0.93
CA GLN A 42 15.74 8.06 1.87
C GLN A 42 15.72 8.71 3.25
N THR A 43 14.52 8.98 3.75
CA THR A 43 14.27 9.59 5.06
C THR A 43 13.07 8.91 5.70
N GLU A 44 12.91 9.07 7.01
CA GLU A 44 11.70 8.63 7.71
C GLU A 44 10.42 9.24 7.09
N SER A 45 10.47 10.52 6.72
CA SER A 45 9.36 11.20 6.04
C SER A 45 9.00 10.55 4.70
N LEU A 46 9.96 9.96 3.98
CA LEU A 46 9.68 9.25 2.73
C LEU A 46 8.94 7.92 3.00
N ALA A 47 9.27 7.22 4.10
CA ALA A 47 8.57 6.00 4.49
C ALA A 47 7.08 6.30 4.80
N TYR A 48 6.79 7.28 5.65
CA TYR A 48 5.40 7.67 5.94
C TYR A 48 4.69 8.30 4.74
N GLY A 49 5.40 9.09 3.92
CA GLY A 49 4.86 9.60 2.67
C GLY A 49 4.44 8.48 1.72
N SER A 50 5.21 7.40 1.67
CA SER A 50 4.86 6.22 0.88
C SER A 50 3.56 5.54 1.35
N TYR A 51 3.19 5.66 2.63
CA TYR A 51 1.94 5.06 3.14
C TYR A 51 0.73 5.80 2.60
N ILE A 52 0.78 7.13 2.66
CA ILE A 52 -0.28 8.00 2.14
C ILE A 52 -0.43 7.79 0.63
N LEU A 53 0.68 7.80 -0.10
CA LEU A 53 0.67 7.55 -1.54
C LEU A 53 0.15 6.16 -1.88
N THR A 54 0.52 5.14 -1.09
CA THR A 54 0.03 3.76 -1.29
C THR A 54 -1.48 3.70 -1.09
N PHE A 55 -2.00 4.34 -0.04
CA PHE A 55 -3.44 4.41 0.22
C PHE A 55 -4.19 5.09 -0.95
N LEU A 56 -3.65 6.22 -1.44
CA LEU A 56 -4.25 6.95 -2.57
C LEU A 56 -4.25 6.12 -3.86
N LEU A 57 -3.15 5.42 -4.16
CA LEU A 57 -3.09 4.55 -5.34
C LEU A 57 -4.11 3.42 -5.25
N ILE A 58 -4.25 2.75 -4.09
CA ILE A 58 -5.24 1.69 -3.92
C ILE A 58 -6.67 2.23 -4.11
N PHE A 59 -6.95 3.45 -3.62
CA PHE A 59 -8.24 4.09 -3.86
C PHE A 59 -8.47 4.33 -5.36
N ILE A 60 -7.47 4.86 -6.07
CA ILE A 60 -7.53 5.11 -7.51
C ILE A 60 -7.72 3.79 -8.28
N GLU A 61 -6.99 2.73 -7.94
CA GLU A 61 -7.11 1.40 -8.56
C GLU A 61 -8.53 0.86 -8.40
N ILE A 62 -9.06 0.85 -7.18
CA ILE A 62 -10.42 0.40 -6.87
C ILE A 62 -11.45 1.24 -7.65
N TYR A 63 -11.26 2.56 -7.71
CA TYR A 63 -12.13 3.47 -8.45
C TYR A 63 -12.13 3.18 -9.96
N ILE A 64 -10.96 2.97 -10.56
CA ILE A 64 -10.81 2.65 -11.99
C ILE A 64 -11.46 1.30 -12.29
N ILE A 65 -11.14 0.25 -11.51
CA ILE A 65 -11.72 -1.09 -11.68
C ILE A 65 -13.26 -1.01 -11.60
N ASN A 66 -13.78 -0.33 -10.59
CA ASN A 66 -15.22 -0.16 -10.44
C ASN A 66 -15.84 0.67 -11.56
N SER A 67 -15.12 1.66 -12.11
CA SER A 67 -15.60 2.50 -13.22
C SER A 67 -15.68 1.73 -14.53
N ILE A 68 -14.68 0.89 -14.80
CA ILE A 68 -14.68 -0.02 -15.94
C ILE A 68 -15.84 -1.02 -15.80
N ALA A 69 -16.01 -1.63 -14.62
CA ALA A 69 -17.06 -2.61 -14.38
C ALA A 69 -18.49 -2.03 -14.47
N SER A 70 -18.68 -0.77 -14.05
CA SER A 70 -19.99 -0.09 -14.09
C SER A 70 -20.25 0.67 -15.39
N GLY A 71 -19.25 0.80 -16.27
CA GLY A 71 -19.35 1.58 -17.50
C GLY A 71 -19.47 3.09 -17.27
N THR A 72 -19.13 3.59 -16.07
CA THR A 72 -19.25 5.02 -15.73
C THR A 72 -18.08 5.54 -14.90
N PHE A 73 -17.51 6.67 -15.33
CA PHE A 73 -16.41 7.38 -14.65
C PHE A 73 -16.91 8.54 -13.79
N VAL A 74 -18.22 8.67 -13.60
CA VAL A 74 -18.81 9.79 -12.85
C VAL A 74 -18.58 9.64 -11.34
N PHE A 75 -18.17 10.75 -10.72
CA PHE A 75 -17.96 10.88 -9.27
C PHE A 75 -19.29 11.03 -8.52
N PHE A 76 -19.96 9.91 -8.25
CA PHE A 76 -21.10 9.90 -7.33
C PHE A 76 -20.63 9.79 -5.88
N TYR A 77 -21.08 10.72 -5.01
CA TYR A 77 -20.64 10.75 -3.60
C TYR A 77 -20.84 9.42 -2.86
N LYS A 78 -22.02 8.80 -2.98
CA LYS A 78 -22.31 7.49 -2.36
C LYS A 78 -21.33 6.40 -2.81
N ARG A 79 -20.99 6.40 -4.09
CA ARG A 79 -20.06 5.46 -4.70
C ARG A 79 -18.65 5.69 -4.16
N VAL A 80 -18.18 6.94 -4.18
CA VAL A 80 -16.87 7.34 -3.64
C VAL A 80 -16.73 6.91 -2.19
N PHE A 81 -17.75 7.12 -1.37
CA PHE A 81 -17.75 6.72 0.03
C PHE A 81 -17.62 5.20 0.23
N VAL A 82 -18.37 4.40 -0.54
CA VAL A 82 -18.28 2.93 -0.49
C VAL A 82 -16.90 2.45 -0.93
N LEU A 83 -16.35 3.00 -2.01
CA LEU A 83 -15.02 2.63 -2.49
C LEU A 83 -13.93 3.06 -1.51
N PHE A 84 -14.08 4.21 -0.87
CA PHE A 84 -13.18 4.67 0.19
C PHE A 84 -13.18 3.70 1.39
N LEU A 85 -14.35 3.26 1.85
CA LEU A 85 -14.46 2.23 2.89
C LEU A 85 -13.74 0.94 2.47
N LEU A 86 -13.92 0.51 1.23
CA LEU A 86 -13.22 -0.67 0.69
C LEU A 86 -11.70 -0.46 0.72
N THR A 87 -11.21 0.72 0.33
CA THR A 87 -9.79 1.08 0.41
C THR A 87 -9.28 1.01 1.84
N VAL A 88 -10.01 1.57 2.81
CA VAL A 88 -9.62 1.51 4.24
C VAL A 88 -9.49 0.06 4.71
N VAL A 89 -10.45 -0.80 4.37
CA VAL A 89 -10.41 -2.21 4.72
C VAL A 89 -9.21 -2.91 4.07
N THR A 90 -9.01 -2.75 2.76
CA THR A 90 -7.87 -3.33 2.03
C THR A 90 -6.54 -2.84 2.60
N PHE A 91 -6.40 -1.55 2.83
CA PHE A 91 -5.17 -0.97 3.38
C PHE A 91 -4.89 -1.48 4.80
N TYR A 92 -5.93 -1.57 5.64
CA TYR A 92 -5.81 -2.09 7.01
C TYR A 92 -5.31 -3.53 7.03
N PHE A 93 -5.87 -4.41 6.20
CA PHE A 93 -5.43 -5.80 6.12
C PHE A 93 -4.06 -5.98 5.45
N GLY A 94 -3.67 -5.06 4.56
CA GLY A 94 -2.36 -5.09 3.90
C GLY A 94 -1.24 -4.32 4.62
N ARG A 95 -1.54 -3.62 5.72
CA ARG A 95 -0.61 -2.70 6.40
C ARG A 95 0.70 -3.33 6.84
N ALA A 96 0.71 -4.65 7.08
CA ALA A 96 1.91 -5.38 7.47
C ALA A 96 2.98 -5.41 6.37
N SER A 97 2.57 -5.19 5.13
CA SER A 97 3.46 -5.13 3.96
C SER A 97 3.99 -3.72 3.67
N LEU A 98 3.68 -2.73 4.53
CA LEU A 98 4.18 -1.37 4.37
C LEU A 98 5.67 -1.26 4.76
N PRO A 99 6.43 -0.41 4.07
CA PRO A 99 7.85 -0.21 4.33
C PRO A 99 8.09 0.62 5.60
N TYR A 100 8.96 0.21 6.53
CA TYR A 100 9.22 1.00 7.73
C TYR A 100 10.62 1.61 7.71
N TRP A 101 10.82 2.68 8.49
CA TRP A 101 12.13 3.24 8.71
C TRP A 101 12.85 2.43 9.79
N SER A 102 13.99 1.83 9.44
CA SER A 102 14.90 1.16 10.38
C SER A 102 16.10 2.08 10.63
N GLU A 103 16.33 2.47 11.88
CA GLU A 103 17.52 3.25 12.27
C GLU A 103 18.77 2.36 12.37
N THR A 104 18.61 1.08 12.69
CA THR A 104 19.68 0.07 12.69
C THR A 104 19.89 -0.55 11.32
N GLU A 105 21.17 -0.65 10.90
CA GLU A 105 21.54 -1.33 9.64
C GLU A 105 21.43 -2.85 9.75
N ASP A 106 21.69 -3.47 10.90
CA ASP A 106 21.60 -4.92 11.10
C ASP A 106 21.03 -5.23 12.49
N ASP A 107 19.95 -6.02 12.53
CA ASP A 107 19.54 -6.86 13.67
C ASP A 107 18.89 -8.13 13.06
N ASP A 108 19.52 -8.67 12.02
CA ASP A 108 19.24 -9.98 11.44
C ASP A 108 20.36 -10.95 11.83
N GLU A 109 20.66 -11.05 13.13
CA GLU A 109 21.28 -12.23 13.75
C GLU A 109 20.55 -12.47 15.09
N ASP A 110 19.52 -13.33 15.04
CA ASP A 110 19.17 -14.35 16.06
C ASP A 110 17.97 -15.20 15.58
#